data_AF-A0A966X1H6-F1
#
_entry.id   AF-A0A966X1H6-F1
#
_cell.length_a   1.000
_cell.length_b   1.000
_cell.length_c   1.000
_cell.angle_alpha   90.00
_cell.angle_beta   90.00
_cell.angle_gamma   90.00
#
_symmetry.space_group_name_H-M   'P 1'
#
loop_
_entity.id
_entity.type
_entity.pdbx_description
1 polymer ?
#
loop_
_entity_poly.entity_id
_entity_poly.type
_entity_poly.pdbx_seq_one_letter_code
_entity_poly.pdbx_strand_id
1 'polypeptide(L)'
;MARPIEHIVIVGGGTAGWLTACILASEFRDSAGTPSINVSLIESPNIPTLGVGEGTWPSMRSTLQAIGLAESAFITTCSASFKQGTLFEDWLHDGHRYIHPFTPPLREGLTDMGSAWLGPESESSFAWSTCPSASLAFGDRAPKQITTPEYAFAANYGYHL
;
A
#
# COMPACT_ATOMS: atom_id res chain seq x y z
N MET A 1 -24.04 -32.49 -2.76
CA MET A 1 -22.93 -31.53 -2.86
C MET A 1 -23.42 -30.29 -3.60
N ALA A 2 -23.02 -29.09 -3.19
CA ALA A 2 -23.41 -27.85 -3.87
C ALA A 2 -22.73 -27.76 -5.25
N ARG A 3 -23.41 -27.13 -6.22
CA ARG A 3 -22.85 -26.91 -7.56
C ARG A 3 -21.69 -25.89 -7.49
N PRO A 4 -20.64 -26.02 -8.32
CA PRO A 4 -19.58 -25.01 -8.43
C PRO A 4 -20.15 -23.63 -8.77
N ILE A 5 -19.51 -22.58 -8.26
CA ILE A 5 -19.87 -21.20 -8.58
C ILE A 5 -19.18 -20.83 -9.89
N GLU A 6 -19.97 -20.62 -10.94
CA GLU A 6 -19.47 -20.30 -12.29
C GLU A 6 -19.62 -18.81 -12.63
N HIS A 7 -20.52 -18.09 -11.94
CA HIS A 7 -20.85 -16.70 -12.23
C HIS A 7 -20.85 -15.85 -10.96
N ILE A 8 -20.08 -14.76 -10.98
CA ILE A 8 -20.04 -13.77 -9.91
C ILE A 8 -20.46 -12.41 -10.48
N VAL A 9 -21.47 -11.79 -9.86
CA VAL A 9 -21.92 -10.45 -10.21
C VAL A 9 -21.54 -9.49 -9.10
N ILE A 10 -20.77 -8.46 -9.43
CA ILE A 10 -20.37 -7.36 -8.56
C ILE A 10 -21.29 -6.19 -8.85
N VAL A 11 -22.00 -5.69 -7.83
CA VAL A 11 -22.91 -4.54 -7.97
C VAL A 11 -22.27 -3.33 -7.32
N GLY A 12 -21.92 -2.34 -8.13
CA GLY A 12 -21.14 -1.16 -7.75
C GLY A 12 -19.73 -1.23 -8.33
N GLY A 13 -19.32 -0.16 -8.99
CA GLY A 13 -17.94 0.02 -9.43
C GLY A 13 -17.10 0.76 -8.40
N GLY A 14 -16.48 1.85 -8.82
CA GLY A 14 -15.44 2.51 -8.03
C GLY A 14 -14.27 1.59 -7.66
N THR A 15 -13.41 2.04 -6.74
CA THR A 15 -12.19 1.32 -6.36
C THR A 15 -12.49 -0.09 -5.84
N ALA A 16 -13.51 -0.25 -4.98
CA ALA A 16 -13.86 -1.54 -4.40
C ALA A 16 -14.35 -2.56 -5.44
N GLY A 17 -15.26 -2.15 -6.33
CA GLY A 17 -15.82 -3.04 -7.35
C GLY A 17 -14.77 -3.49 -8.36
N TRP A 18 -14.00 -2.55 -8.89
CA TRP A 18 -12.98 -2.84 -9.90
C TRP A 18 -11.81 -3.65 -9.34
N LEU A 19 -11.32 -3.36 -8.13
CA LEU A 19 -10.29 -4.20 -7.50
C LEU A 19 -10.80 -5.62 -7.25
N THR A 20 -12.04 -5.77 -6.77
CA THR A 20 -12.65 -7.10 -6.56
C THR A 20 -12.72 -7.87 -7.87
N ALA A 21 -13.16 -7.22 -8.95
CA ALA A 21 -13.24 -7.85 -10.27
C ALA A 21 -11.87 -8.30 -10.79
N CYS A 22 -10.86 -7.44 -10.69
CA CYS A 22 -9.49 -7.75 -11.13
C CYS A 22 -8.86 -8.88 -10.31
N ILE A 23 -9.02 -8.88 -8.98
CA ILE A 23 -8.50 -9.93 -8.11
C ILE A 23 -9.15 -11.28 -8.46
N LEU A 24 -10.47 -11.33 -8.56
CA LEU A 24 -11.18 -12.56 -8.94
C LEU A 24 -10.76 -13.04 -10.34
N ALA A 25 -10.69 -12.12 -11.30
CA ALA A 25 -10.27 -12.46 -12.65
C ALA A 25 -8.81 -12.94 -12.72
N SER A 26 -7.96 -12.53 -11.80
CA SER A 26 -6.56 -12.97 -11.75
C SER A 26 -6.40 -14.32 -11.05
N GLU A 27 -7.09 -14.52 -9.93
CA GLU A 27 -7.00 -15.74 -9.11
C GLU A 27 -7.65 -16.95 -9.81
N PHE A 28 -8.77 -16.73 -10.50
CA PHE A 28 -9.57 -17.79 -11.12
C PHE A 28 -9.27 -17.96 -12.61
N ARG A 29 -7.98 -18.01 -12.96
CA ARG A 29 -7.50 -18.43 -14.29
C ARG A 29 -6.66 -19.69 -14.17
N ASP A 30 -6.76 -20.57 -15.15
CA ASP A 30 -5.86 -21.72 -15.24
C ASP A 30 -4.45 -21.31 -15.71
N SER A 31 -3.52 -22.26 -15.73
CA SER A 31 -2.14 -22.05 -16.17
C SER A 31 -2.00 -21.58 -17.63
N ALA A 32 -3.04 -21.74 -18.44
CA ALA A 32 -3.12 -21.26 -19.82
C ALA A 32 -3.78 -19.87 -19.94
N GLY A 33 -4.19 -19.27 -18.81
CA GLY A 33 -4.85 -17.96 -18.75
C GLY A 33 -6.37 -18.01 -19.00
N THR A 34 -6.96 -19.20 -19.09
CA THR A 34 -8.39 -19.40 -19.33
C THR A 34 -9.17 -19.13 -18.05
N PRO A 35 -10.18 -18.24 -18.06
CA PRO A 35 -11.03 -18.00 -16.89
C PRO A 35 -11.80 -19.26 -16.50
N SER A 36 -11.81 -19.60 -15.21
CA SER A 36 -12.64 -20.68 -14.66
C SER A 36 -14.00 -20.19 -14.14
N ILE A 37 -14.16 -18.87 -14.01
CA ILE A 37 -15.42 -18.20 -13.64
C ILE A 37 -15.70 -17.01 -14.56
N ASN A 38 -16.97 -16.64 -14.67
CA ASN A 38 -17.41 -15.42 -15.32
C ASN A 38 -17.66 -14.33 -14.25
N VAL A 39 -16.95 -13.21 -14.35
CA VAL A 39 -17.10 -12.04 -13.48
C VAL A 39 -17.78 -10.92 -14.25
N SER A 40 -18.94 -10.49 -13.78
CA SER A 40 -19.67 -9.34 -14.33
C SER A 40 -19.75 -8.22 -13.29
N LEU A 41 -19.47 -6.98 -13.69
CA LEU A 41 -19.60 -5.80 -12.84
C LEU A 41 -20.71 -4.90 -13.38
N ILE A 42 -21.64 -4.51 -12.51
CA ILE A 42 -22.74 -3.61 -12.83
C ILE A 42 -22.46 -2.29 -12.09
N GLU A 43 -22.06 -1.27 -12.85
CA GLU A 43 -21.81 0.07 -12.34
C GLU A 43 -22.91 1.03 -12.78
N SER A 44 -23.39 1.85 -11.85
CA SER A 44 -24.34 2.91 -12.18
C SER A 44 -23.61 4.05 -12.91
N PRO A 45 -24.15 4.61 -14.00
CA PRO A 45 -23.51 5.72 -14.73
C PRO A 45 -23.62 7.08 -14.01
N ASN A 46 -23.93 7.08 -12.71
CA ASN A 46 -24.29 8.27 -11.93
C ASN A 46 -23.13 9.27 -11.75
N ILE A 47 -23.48 10.41 -11.14
CA ILE A 47 -22.61 11.56 -10.85
C ILE A 47 -21.25 11.11 -10.29
N PRO A 48 -20.13 11.49 -10.92
CA PRO A 48 -18.81 11.16 -10.42
C PRO A 48 -18.56 11.82 -9.05
N THR A 49 -17.93 11.10 -8.14
CA THR A 49 -17.47 11.68 -6.88
C THR A 49 -16.26 12.58 -7.12
N LEU A 50 -16.19 13.70 -6.42
CA LEU A 50 -14.97 14.51 -6.37
C LEU A 50 -13.87 13.71 -5.65
N GLY A 51 -12.75 13.49 -6.33
CA GLY A 51 -11.57 12.89 -5.73
C GLY A 51 -10.82 13.90 -4.86
N VAL A 52 -10.56 13.54 -3.60
CA VAL A 52 -9.73 14.33 -2.66
C VAL A 52 -8.36 13.69 -2.39
N GLY A 53 -8.07 12.61 -3.11
CA GLY A 53 -6.91 11.76 -2.89
C GLY A 53 -7.18 10.63 -1.89
N GLU A 54 -6.62 9.46 -2.16
CA GLU A 54 -6.66 8.27 -1.33
C GLU A 54 -5.25 7.80 -0.99
N GLY A 55 -5.06 7.27 0.22
CA GLY A 55 -3.80 6.71 0.68
C GLY A 55 -3.88 5.21 0.89
N THR A 56 -2.97 4.44 0.31
CA THR A 56 -2.94 2.99 0.46
C THR A 56 -1.97 2.52 1.53
N TRP A 57 -2.06 1.24 1.87
CA TRP A 57 -1.00 0.50 2.58
C TRP A 57 -0.07 -0.20 1.59
N PRO A 58 1.12 -0.68 2.03
CA PRO A 58 2.05 -1.40 1.17
C PRO A 58 1.51 -2.68 0.53
N SER A 59 0.47 -3.28 1.11
CA SER A 59 -0.23 -4.43 0.54
C SER A 59 -0.76 -4.16 -0.88
N MET A 60 -1.03 -2.90 -1.22
CA MET A 60 -1.45 -2.53 -2.59
C MET A 60 -0.39 -2.91 -3.63
N ARG A 61 0.90 -2.94 -3.30
CA ARG A 61 1.95 -3.42 -4.22
C ARG A 61 1.71 -4.87 -4.62
N SER A 62 1.45 -5.73 -3.63
CA SER A 62 1.12 -7.13 -3.85
C SER A 62 -0.18 -7.28 -4.63
N THR A 63 -1.20 -6.46 -4.34
CA THR A 63 -2.47 -6.47 -5.09
C THR A 63 -2.26 -6.12 -6.56
N LEU A 64 -1.58 -5.01 -6.87
CA LEU A 64 -1.32 -4.56 -8.24
C LEU A 64 -0.46 -5.55 -9.03
N GLN A 65 0.57 -6.10 -8.37
CA GLN A 65 1.41 -7.13 -8.96
C GLN A 65 0.63 -8.42 -9.25
N ALA A 66 -0.22 -8.86 -8.31
CA ALA A 66 -1.02 -10.06 -8.47
C ALA A 66 -1.98 -9.94 -9.66
N ILE A 67 -2.64 -8.78 -9.83
CA ILE A 67 -3.53 -8.54 -10.99
C ILE A 67 -2.78 -8.25 -12.30
N GLY A 68 -1.44 -8.33 -12.30
CA GLY A 68 -0.61 -8.23 -13.49
C GLY A 68 -0.39 -6.82 -14.02
N LEU A 69 -0.57 -5.78 -13.20
CA LEU A 69 -0.29 -4.40 -13.61
C LEU A 69 1.21 -4.09 -13.48
N ALA A 70 1.74 -3.37 -14.45
CA ALA A 70 3.05 -2.74 -14.33
C ALA A 70 2.95 -1.53 -13.38
N GLU A 71 3.90 -1.41 -12.44
CA GLU A 71 3.89 -0.34 -11.45
C GLU A 71 4.06 1.03 -12.11
N SER A 72 4.93 1.13 -13.11
CA SER A 72 5.16 2.36 -13.87
C SER A 72 3.90 2.83 -14.59
N ALA A 73 3.13 1.89 -15.17
CA ALA A 73 1.84 2.19 -15.80
C ALA A 73 0.83 2.70 -14.77
N PHE A 74 0.74 2.07 -13.60
CA PHE A 74 -0.11 2.53 -12.51
C PHE A 74 0.26 3.94 -12.03
N ILE A 75 1.55 4.20 -11.74
CA ILE A 75 2.03 5.51 -11.27
C ILE A 75 1.73 6.61 -12.29
N THR A 76 2.02 6.37 -13.57
CA THR A 76 1.84 7.38 -14.62
C THR A 76 0.36 7.60 -14.98
N THR A 77 -0.44 6.54 -15.03
CA THR A 77 -1.87 6.63 -15.40
C THR A 77 -2.71 7.23 -14.28
N CYS A 78 -2.40 6.89 -13.02
CA CYS A 78 -3.14 7.36 -11.86
C CYS A 78 -2.55 8.63 -11.24
N SER A 79 -1.48 9.19 -11.81
CA SER A 79 -0.74 10.32 -11.20
C SER A 79 -0.35 10.04 -9.75
N ALA A 80 -0.01 8.78 -9.44
CA ALA A 80 0.25 8.35 -8.08
C ALA A 80 1.62 8.83 -7.57
N SER A 81 1.73 9.00 -6.26
CA SER A 81 2.99 9.28 -5.56
C SER A 81 3.26 8.22 -4.50
N PHE A 82 4.51 8.10 -4.06
CA PHE A 82 4.88 7.15 -3.02
C PHE A 82 4.48 7.64 -1.63
N LYS A 83 3.90 6.75 -0.82
CA LYS A 83 3.58 6.97 0.59
C LYS A 83 4.46 6.07 1.46
N GLN A 84 5.24 6.65 2.37
CA GLN A 84 6.17 5.90 3.24
C GLN A 84 5.66 5.67 4.67
N GLY A 85 4.54 6.30 5.03
CA GLY A 85 3.94 6.23 6.35
C GLY A 85 2.93 7.35 6.57
N THR A 86 2.65 7.66 7.83
CA THR A 86 1.83 8.79 8.24
C THR A 86 2.62 9.66 9.21
N LEU A 87 2.73 10.95 8.91
CA LEU A 87 3.28 11.97 9.82
C LEU A 87 2.14 12.54 10.66
N PHE A 88 2.35 12.60 11.97
CA PHE A 88 1.42 13.16 12.94
C PHE A 88 2.06 14.42 13.53
N GLU A 89 1.41 15.57 13.33
CA GLU A 89 1.86 16.88 13.78
C GLU A 89 0.86 17.44 14.79
N ASP A 90 1.36 18.02 15.90
CA ASP A 90 0.59 18.67 16.96
C ASP A 90 -0.40 17.75 17.71
N TRP A 91 -0.22 16.43 17.61
CA TRP A 91 -1.09 15.46 18.31
C TRP A 91 -0.89 15.41 19.83
N LEU A 92 0.31 15.73 20.31
CA LEU A 92 0.63 15.72 21.75
C LEU A 92 0.61 17.14 22.34
N HIS A 93 1.28 18.07 21.67
CA HIS A 93 1.27 19.51 21.93
C HIS A 93 1.79 20.23 20.68
N ASP A 94 1.57 21.54 20.61
CA ASP A 94 2.07 22.39 19.51
C ASP A 94 3.57 22.18 19.27
N GLY A 95 3.96 22.01 18.02
CA GLY A 95 5.32 21.74 17.55
C GLY A 95 5.77 20.27 17.64
N HIS A 96 4.99 19.37 18.24
CA HIS A 96 5.35 17.96 18.33
C HIS A 96 5.10 17.22 17.01
N ARG A 97 6.07 16.41 16.57
CA ARG A 97 5.96 15.62 15.32
C ARG A 97 6.48 14.21 15.53
N TYR A 98 5.74 13.22 15.06
CA TYR A 98 6.23 11.84 14.98
C TYR A 98 5.69 11.13 13.73
N ILE A 99 6.43 10.15 13.23
CA ILE A 99 6.06 9.37 12.04
C ILE A 99 5.73 7.94 12.43
N HIS A 100 4.69 7.39 11.79
CA HIS A 100 4.41 5.96 11.76
C HIS A 100 4.82 5.41 10.39
N PRO A 101 6.06 4.92 10.22
CA PRO A 101 6.56 4.43 8.95
C PRO A 101 5.99 3.05 8.60
N PHE A 102 5.92 2.74 7.31
CA PHE A 102 5.56 1.39 6.83
C PHE A 102 6.69 0.36 6.94
N THR A 103 7.94 0.82 7.07
CA THR A 103 9.06 -0.07 7.29
C THR A 103 9.09 -0.45 8.76
N PRO A 104 9.04 -1.75 9.11
CA PRO A 104 9.10 -2.17 10.51
C PRO A 104 10.46 -1.75 11.12
N PRO A 105 10.53 -1.60 12.45
CA PRO A 105 11.80 -1.41 13.15
C PRO A 105 12.81 -2.50 12.79
N LEU A 106 14.09 -2.14 12.73
CA LEU A 106 15.15 -3.12 12.51
C LEU A 106 15.06 -4.20 13.60
N ARG A 107 15.04 -5.48 13.21
CA ARG A 107 15.08 -6.58 14.18
C ARG A 107 16.47 -7.18 14.20
N GLU A 108 17.26 -6.82 15.19
CA GLU A 108 18.58 -7.43 15.43
C GLU A 108 18.46 -8.60 16.41
N GLY A 109 18.50 -9.83 15.87
CA GLY A 109 18.46 -11.05 16.67
C GLY A 109 17.15 -11.23 17.46
N LEU A 110 17.27 -11.40 18.78
CA LEU A 110 16.15 -11.53 19.73
C LEU A 110 15.82 -10.22 20.46
N THR A 111 16.55 -9.14 20.20
CA THR A 111 16.37 -7.88 20.92
C THR A 111 15.19 -7.12 20.34
N ASP A 112 14.19 -6.88 21.17
CA ASP A 112 13.12 -5.94 20.87
C ASP A 112 13.67 -4.50 20.97
N MET A 113 13.79 -3.83 19.82
CA MET A 113 14.24 -2.43 19.76
C MET A 113 13.30 -1.49 20.53
N GLY A 114 12.04 -1.87 20.74
CA GLY A 114 11.11 -1.14 21.60
C GLY A 114 11.62 -1.06 23.04
N SER A 115 11.93 -2.21 23.61
CA SER A 115 12.49 -2.32 24.96
C SER A 115 13.84 -1.62 25.11
N ALA A 116 14.71 -1.70 24.10
CA ALA A 116 15.99 -1.00 24.11
C ALA A 116 15.83 0.53 24.06
N TRP A 117 14.87 1.03 23.27
CA TRP A 117 14.56 2.46 23.16
C TRP A 117 13.93 3.03 24.45
N LEU A 118 13.10 2.25 25.16
CA LEU A 118 12.48 2.65 26.43
C LEU A 118 13.45 2.71 27.62
N GLY A 119 14.73 2.35 27.43
CA GLY A 119 15.76 2.51 28.44
C GLY A 119 15.90 3.97 28.92
N PRO A 120 16.63 4.21 30.02
CA PRO A 120 16.52 5.43 30.82
C PRO A 120 16.85 6.79 30.15
N GLU A 121 17.21 6.88 28.88
CA GLU A 121 17.61 8.15 28.23
C GLU A 121 17.36 8.15 26.70
N SER A 122 16.12 8.12 26.22
CA SER A 122 15.86 8.42 24.81
C SER A 122 15.20 9.78 24.61
N GLU A 123 15.99 10.75 24.12
CA GLU A 123 15.49 12.06 23.68
C GLU A 123 14.96 12.05 22.24
N SER A 124 15.14 10.95 21.50
CA SER A 124 14.77 10.82 20.09
C SER A 124 13.48 10.02 19.92
N SER A 125 12.66 10.37 18.93
CA SER A 125 11.45 9.61 18.62
C SER A 125 11.79 8.15 18.29
N PHE A 126 10.91 7.21 18.70
CA PHE A 126 11.10 5.78 18.45
C PHE A 126 11.39 5.46 16.98
N ALA A 127 10.60 6.02 16.07
CA ALA A 127 10.76 5.77 14.63
C ALA A 127 12.10 6.28 14.09
N TRP A 128 12.59 7.42 14.58
CA TRP A 128 13.88 7.96 14.21
C TRP A 128 15.04 7.06 14.66
N SER A 129 14.93 6.52 15.87
CA SER A 129 15.96 5.67 16.47
C SER A 129 16.01 4.26 15.89
N THR A 130 14.91 3.77 15.32
CA THR A 130 14.76 2.34 14.98
C THR A 130 14.45 2.05 13.52
N CYS A 131 14.15 3.07 12.72
CA CYS A 131 13.71 2.89 11.35
C CYS A 131 14.38 3.87 10.38
N PRO A 132 15.27 3.41 9.48
CA PRO A 132 15.91 4.27 8.49
C PRO A 132 14.94 5.02 7.57
N SER A 133 13.72 4.49 7.38
CA SER A 133 12.70 5.14 6.57
C SER A 133 12.17 6.45 7.17
N ALA A 134 12.31 6.66 8.49
CA ALA A 134 12.00 7.94 9.11
C ALA A 134 12.90 9.05 8.53
N SER A 135 14.21 8.82 8.47
CA SER A 135 15.18 9.79 7.92
C SER A 135 14.94 10.07 6.44
N LEU A 136 14.51 9.07 5.66
CA LEU A 136 14.13 9.27 4.25
C LEU A 136 12.88 10.15 4.13
N ALA A 137 11.84 9.86 4.92
CA ALA A 137 10.58 10.59 4.89
C ALA A 137 10.74 12.05 5.30
N PHE A 138 11.47 12.34 6.39
CA PHE A 138 11.74 13.72 6.82
C PHE A 138 12.68 14.48 5.88
N GLY A 139 13.44 13.77 5.04
CA GLY A 139 14.32 14.37 4.03
C GLY A 139 13.71 14.47 2.63
N ASP A 140 12.39 14.28 2.49
CA ASP A 140 11.65 14.26 1.22
C ASP A 140 12.28 13.34 0.15
N ARG A 141 12.83 12.20 0.60
CA ARG A 141 13.48 11.22 -0.28
C ARG A 141 12.51 10.13 -0.70
N ALA A 142 12.62 9.68 -1.94
CA ALA A 142 11.87 8.53 -2.45
C ALA A 142 12.26 7.23 -1.72
N PRO A 143 11.32 6.27 -1.58
CA PRO A 143 11.59 4.98 -0.93
C PRO A 143 12.50 4.03 -1.75
N LYS A 144 12.80 4.40 -3.00
CA LYS A 144 13.60 3.62 -3.94
C LYS A 144 14.22 4.50 -5.04
N GLN A 145 15.20 3.96 -5.75
CA GLN A 145 15.84 4.61 -6.89
C GLN A 145 15.03 4.39 -8.17
N ILE A 146 15.22 5.22 -9.19
CA ILE A 146 14.58 5.07 -10.50
C ILE A 146 14.95 3.76 -11.21
N THR A 147 16.13 3.21 -10.89
CA THR A 147 16.64 1.93 -11.41
C THR A 147 16.17 0.73 -10.60
N THR A 148 15.51 0.94 -9.46
CA THR A 148 14.96 -0.16 -8.66
C THR A 148 13.82 -0.84 -9.44
N PRO A 149 13.81 -2.18 -9.56
CA PRO A 149 12.75 -2.90 -10.27
C PRO A 149 11.34 -2.56 -9.77
N GLU A 150 10.33 -2.80 -10.60
CA GLU A 150 8.93 -2.61 -10.23
C GLU A 150 8.58 -3.42 -8.97
N TYR A 151 7.82 -2.79 -8.07
CA TYR A 151 7.40 -3.28 -6.76
C TYR A 151 8.53 -3.62 -5.76
N ALA A 152 9.81 -3.65 -6.19
CA ALA A 152 10.96 -3.74 -5.31
C ALA A 152 11.23 -2.39 -4.60
N PHE A 153 11.86 -2.46 -3.43
CA PHE A 153 11.97 -1.30 -2.54
C PHE A 153 13.22 -1.34 -1.66
N ALA A 154 13.74 -0.15 -1.30
CA ALA A 154 14.74 0.00 -0.25
C ALA A 154 14.07 0.31 1.09
N ALA A 155 13.03 1.15 1.09
CA ALA A 155 12.11 1.38 2.20
C ALA A 155 10.69 1.01 1.79
N ASN A 156 9.92 0.41 2.70
CA ASN A 156 8.56 -0.04 2.41
C ASN A 156 7.63 1.15 2.10
N TYR A 157 6.73 1.00 1.11
CA TYR A 157 5.84 2.06 0.68
C TYR A 157 4.47 1.55 0.22
N GLY A 158 3.46 2.43 0.32
CA GLY A 158 2.20 2.40 -0.42
C GLY A 158 2.10 3.60 -1.36
N TYR A 159 0.90 4.04 -1.70
CA TYR A 159 0.67 5.11 -2.67
C TYR A 159 -0.29 6.19 -2.16
N HIS A 160 -0.13 7.40 -2.67
CA HIS A 160 -1.18 8.43 -2.75
C HIS A 160 -1.65 8.51 -4.20
N LEU A 161 -2.96 8.56 -4.45
CA LEU A 161 -3.57 8.56 -5.79
C LEU A 161 -4.95 9.23 -5.78
#